data_AF-A0A2U1WE63-F1
#
_entry.id   AF-A0A2U1WE63-F1
#
_cell.length_a   1.000
_cell.length_b   1.000
_cell.length_c   1.000
_cell.angle_alpha   90.00
_cell.angle_beta   90.00
_cell.angle_gamma   90.00
#
_symmetry.space_group_name_H-M   'P 1'
#
loop_
_entity.id
_entity.type
_entity.pdbx_description
1 polymer ?
#
loop_
_entity_poly.entity_id
_entity_poly.type
_entity_poly.pdbx_seq_one_letter_code
_entity_poly.pdbx_strand_id
1 'polypeptide(L)'
;MSRDKRLRAVLPRLGSEAAGERIAALAAVERLLPAGQTLREVIEVGLFYLDRRGVDASPIEEVGRLRSAAQAAARRDEQQRGRIAALEAAIRDALAQIRQARD
;
A
#
# COMPACT_ATOMS: atom_id res chain seq x y z
N MET A 1 19.84 9.78 -11.33
CA MET A 1 20.29 8.64 -10.49
C MET A 1 19.08 8.04 -9.79
N SER A 2 18.81 6.73 -9.96
CA SER A 2 17.58 6.08 -9.43
C SER A 2 17.51 6.14 -7.89
N ARG A 3 16.30 6.19 -7.33
CA ARG A 3 16.06 6.25 -5.87
C ARG A 3 16.71 5.06 -5.16
N ASP A 4 16.60 3.88 -5.74
CA ASP A 4 17.28 2.66 -5.28
C ASP A 4 18.79 2.78 -5.21
N LYS A 5 19.42 3.39 -6.23
CA LYS A 5 20.87 3.59 -6.23
C LYS A 5 21.29 4.54 -5.11
N ARG A 6 20.46 5.54 -4.78
CA ARG A 6 20.67 6.44 -3.63
C ARG A 6 20.48 5.69 -2.30
N LEU A 7 19.47 4.83 -2.20
CA LEU A 7 19.24 4.01 -1.02
C LEU A 7 20.44 3.07 -0.76
N ARG A 8 20.87 2.33 -1.79
CA ARG A 8 22.05 1.43 -1.73
C ARG A 8 23.34 2.14 -1.33
N ALA A 9 23.48 3.43 -1.65
CA ALA A 9 24.65 4.22 -1.23
C ALA A 9 24.58 4.67 0.24
N VAL A 10 23.38 4.80 0.82
CA VAL A 10 23.18 5.24 2.21
C VAL A 10 23.15 4.06 3.18
N LEU A 11 22.58 2.91 2.77
CA LEU A 11 22.41 1.74 3.64
C LEU A 11 23.70 1.26 4.34
N PRO A 12 24.87 1.19 3.69
CA PRO A 12 26.11 0.77 4.37
C PRO A 12 26.49 1.67 5.56
N ARG A 13 26.14 2.95 5.52
CA ARG A 13 26.45 3.93 6.59
C ARG A 13 25.65 3.68 7.87
N LEU A 14 24.56 2.92 7.81
CA LEU A 14 23.84 2.49 9.01
C LEU A 14 24.66 1.51 9.86
N GLY A 15 25.62 0.80 9.26
CA GLY A 15 26.55 -0.09 9.95
C GLY A 15 27.80 0.60 10.49
N SER A 16 27.93 1.93 10.33
CA SER A 16 29.09 2.68 10.83
C SER A 16 29.18 2.60 12.36
N GLU A 17 30.39 2.53 12.91
CA GLU A 17 30.62 2.59 14.36
C GLU A 17 30.40 4.01 14.92
N ALA A 18 30.45 5.03 14.07
CA ALA A 18 30.18 6.41 14.45
C ALA A 18 28.66 6.67 14.58
N ALA A 19 28.19 6.96 15.80
CA ALA A 19 26.78 7.21 16.08
C ALA A 19 26.18 8.36 15.24
N GLY A 20 26.95 9.44 15.03
CA GLY A 20 26.52 10.57 14.21
C GLY A 20 26.30 10.19 12.74
N GLU A 21 27.14 9.30 12.20
CA GLU A 21 26.98 8.80 10.83
C GLU A 21 25.74 7.90 10.71
N ARG A 22 25.50 7.04 11.70
CA ARG A 22 24.28 6.21 11.74
C ARG A 22 23.01 7.04 11.78
N ILE A 23 22.95 8.08 12.62
CA ILE A 23 21.79 8.97 12.73
C ILE A 23 21.57 9.74 11.42
N ALA A 24 22.64 10.28 10.82
CA ALA A 24 22.56 10.99 9.55
C ALA A 24 22.10 10.07 8.40
N ALA A 25 22.57 8.82 8.39
CA ALA A 25 22.17 7.81 7.43
C ALA A 25 20.68 7.45 7.60
N LEU A 26 20.19 7.27 8.83
CA LEU A 26 18.77 7.01 9.10
C LEU A 26 17.88 8.14 8.58
N ALA A 27 18.21 9.39 8.92
CA ALA A 27 17.48 10.56 8.45
C ALA A 27 17.56 10.74 6.92
N ALA A 28 18.63 10.27 6.28
CA ALA A 28 18.75 10.26 4.82
C ALA A 28 17.87 9.17 4.18
N VAL A 29 17.76 7.98 4.80
CA VAL A 29 16.86 6.92 4.35
C VAL A 29 15.41 7.39 4.42
N GLU A 30 14.97 7.97 5.53
CA GLU A 30 13.60 8.48 5.69
C GLU A 30 13.24 9.52 4.62
N ARG A 31 14.14 10.44 4.30
CA ARG A 31 13.93 11.44 3.24
C ARG A 31 13.86 10.86 1.82
N LEU A 32 14.41 9.67 1.60
CA LEU A 32 14.35 9.00 0.30
C LEU A 32 13.04 8.25 0.09
N LEU A 33 12.29 7.97 1.17
CA LEU A 33 11.00 7.29 1.10
C LEU A 33 9.95 8.16 0.39
N PRO A 34 9.12 7.57 -0.48
CA PRO A 34 7.95 8.25 -1.02
C PRO A 34 6.98 8.71 0.08
N ALA A 35 6.26 9.80 -0.19
CA ALA A 35 5.26 10.31 0.74
C ALA A 35 4.25 9.22 1.13
N GLY A 36 4.01 9.08 2.43
CA GLY A 36 3.11 8.08 3.00
C GLY A 36 3.71 6.69 3.18
N GLN A 37 4.96 6.43 2.75
CA GLN A 37 5.65 5.18 3.09
C GLN A 37 6.51 5.36 4.35
N THR A 38 6.55 4.33 5.19
CA THR A 38 7.37 4.28 6.40
C THR A 38 8.55 3.32 6.22
N LEU A 39 9.63 3.57 6.95
CA LEU A 39 10.79 2.68 6.96
C LEU A 39 10.42 1.26 7.40
N ARG A 40 9.48 1.15 8.35
CA ARG A 40 8.94 -0.11 8.83
C ARG A 40 8.32 -0.94 7.70
N GLU A 41 7.42 -0.37 6.90
CA GLU A 41 6.77 -1.06 5.78
C GLU A 41 7.80 -1.60 4.77
N VAL A 42 8.83 -0.78 4.47
CA VAL A 42 9.90 -1.16 3.53
C VAL A 42 10.75 -2.31 4.09
N ILE A 43 11.05 -2.30 5.40
CA ILE A 43 11.77 -3.39 6.06
C ILE A 43 10.94 -4.67 6.07
N GLU A 44 9.65 -4.60 6.44
CA GLU A 44 8.75 -5.76 6.50
C GLU A 44 8.64 -6.43 5.13
N VAL A 45 8.44 -5.65 4.06
CA VAL A 45 8.43 -6.16 2.69
C VAL A 45 9.80 -6.73 2.29
N GLY A 46 10.89 -6.03 2.60
CA GLY A 46 12.24 -6.53 2.34
C GLY A 46 12.51 -7.89 3.00
N LEU A 47 12.13 -8.07 4.25
CA LEU A 47 12.27 -9.33 4.99
C LEU A 47 11.43 -10.46 4.39
N PHE A 48 10.18 -10.17 4.02
CA PHE A 48 9.29 -11.13 3.36
C PHE A 48 9.88 -11.69 2.06
N TYR A 49 10.53 -10.84 1.26
CA TYR A 49 11.13 -11.25 -0.01
C TYR A 49 12.53 -11.86 0.13
N LEU A 50 13.30 -11.50 1.17
CA LEU A 50 14.54 -12.17 1.52
C LEU A 50 14.30 -13.63 1.92
N ASP A 51 13.28 -13.87 2.74
CA ASP A 51 12.89 -15.22 3.20
C ASP A 51 12.44 -16.12 2.04
N ARG A 52 11.83 -15.54 1.00
CA ARG A 52 11.28 -16.26 -0.16
C ARG A 52 12.26 -16.52 -1.32
N ARG A 53 13.55 -16.23 -1.16
CA ARG A 53 14.61 -16.38 -2.19
C ARG A 53 14.22 -15.85 -3.57
N GLY A 54 14.33 -14.53 -3.74
CA GLY A 54 14.60 -13.94 -5.06
C GLY A 54 13.40 -13.23 -5.67
N VAL A 55 13.32 -11.94 -5.39
CA VAL A 55 12.83 -10.98 -6.37
C VAL A 55 13.82 -9.82 -6.37
N ASP A 56 14.36 -9.48 -7.54
CA ASP A 56 15.20 -8.29 -7.76
C ASP A 56 14.42 -6.95 -7.60
N ALA A 57 13.17 -7.02 -7.15
CA ALA A 57 12.31 -5.87 -6.97
C ALA A 57 12.76 -5.06 -5.75
N SER A 58 12.89 -3.75 -5.95
CA SER A 58 13.08 -2.80 -4.86
C SER A 58 11.96 -2.94 -3.82
N PRO A 59 12.27 -3.14 -2.53
CA PRO A 59 11.25 -3.17 -1.47
C PRO A 59 10.39 -1.89 -1.44
N ILE A 60 10.94 -0.75 -1.85
CA ILE A 60 10.21 0.54 -1.92
C ILE A 60 9.17 0.52 -3.04
N GLU A 61 9.54 0.04 -4.22
CA GLU A 61 8.62 -0.09 -5.35
C GLU A 61 7.51 -1.09 -5.01
N GLU A 62 7.87 -2.15 -4.30
CA GLU A 62 6.94 -3.19 -3.91
C GLU A 62 5.89 -2.74 -2.90
N VAL A 63 6.30 -1.98 -1.88
CA VAL A 63 5.35 -1.30 -0.98
C VAL A 63 4.39 -0.41 -1.78
N GLY A 64 4.90 0.29 -2.78
CA GLY A 64 4.08 1.09 -3.70
C GLY A 64 3.03 0.25 -4.44
N ARG A 65 3.45 -0.86 -5.05
CA ARG A 65 2.56 -1.79 -5.78
C ARG A 65 1.47 -2.37 -4.87
N LEU A 66 1.86 -2.89 -3.70
CA LEU A 66 0.93 -3.49 -2.73
C LEU A 66 -0.12 -2.48 -2.27
N ARG A 67 0.28 -1.24 -1.99
CA ARG A 67 -0.65 -0.18 -1.59
C ARG A 67 -1.63 0.18 -2.71
N SER A 68 -1.15 0.33 -3.94
CA SER A 68 -2.03 0.59 -5.09
C SER A 68 -3.03 -0.54 -5.31
N ALA A 69 -2.60 -1.80 -5.13
CA ALA A 69 -3.48 -2.97 -5.20
C ALA A 69 -4.54 -2.95 -4.09
N ALA A 70 -4.15 -2.65 -2.85
CA ALA A 70 -5.07 -2.53 -1.72
C ALA A 70 -6.11 -1.42 -1.93
N GLN A 71 -5.69 -0.26 -2.43
CA GLN A 71 -6.60 0.85 -2.78
C GLN A 71 -7.56 0.47 -3.91
N ALA A 72 -7.09 -0.25 -4.92
CA ALA A 72 -7.94 -0.72 -6.01
C ALA A 72 -8.95 -1.78 -5.52
N ALA A 73 -8.57 -2.65 -4.59
CA ALA A 73 -9.48 -3.58 -3.94
C ALA A 73 -10.56 -2.82 -3.14
N ALA A 74 -10.17 -1.89 -2.26
CA ALA A 74 -11.10 -1.09 -1.47
C ALA A 74 -12.13 -0.33 -2.33
N ARG A 75 -11.70 0.24 -3.47
CA ARG A 75 -12.61 0.90 -4.42
C ARG A 75 -13.62 -0.07 -5.05
N ARG A 76 -13.21 -1.30 -5.37
CA ARG A 76 -14.11 -2.32 -5.92
C ARG A 76 -15.13 -2.76 -4.88
N ASP A 77 -14.72 -2.96 -3.64
CA ASP A 77 -15.61 -3.33 -2.54
C ASP A 77 -16.67 -2.25 -2.31
N GLU A 78 -16.26 -0.97 -2.31
CA GLU A 78 -17.20 0.16 -2.17
C GLU A 78 -18.21 0.20 -3.33
N GLN A 79 -17.74 0.00 -4.57
CA GLN A 79 -18.62 -0.07 -5.74
C GLN A 79 -19.61 -1.25 -5.65
N GLN A 80 -19.17 -2.40 -5.16
CA GLN A 80 -20.04 -3.57 -4.96
C GLN A 80 -21.10 -3.29 -3.90
N ARG A 81 -20.75 -2.68 -2.77
CA ARG A 81 -21.71 -2.27 -1.74
C ARG A 81 -22.75 -1.30 -2.28
N GLY A 82 -22.33 -0.30 -3.05
CA GLY A 82 -23.24 0.64 -3.71
C GLY A 82 -24.21 -0.04 -4.67
N ARG A 83 -23.74 -1.03 -5.45
CA ARG A 83 -24.59 -1.81 -6.35
C ARG A 83 -25.62 -2.65 -5.59
N ILE A 84 -25.22 -3.28 -4.49
CA ILE A 84 -26.14 -4.07 -3.65
C ILE A 84 -27.22 -3.16 -3.06
N ALA A 85 -26.85 -2.01 -2.50
CA ALA A 85 -27.81 -1.06 -1.94
C ALA A 85 -28.80 -0.55 -3.00
N ALA A 86 -28.34 -0.28 -4.23
CA ALA A 86 -29.21 0.12 -5.34
C ALA A 86 -30.19 -1.00 -5.75
N LEU A 87 -29.72 -2.26 -5.78
CA LEU A 87 -30.58 -3.40 -6.05
C LEU A 87 -31.63 -3.60 -4.94
N GLU A 88 -31.24 -3.48 -3.68
CA GLU A 88 -32.17 -3.56 -2.54
C GLU A 88 -33.25 -2.48 -2.59
N ALA A 89 -32.87 -1.25 -2.97
CA ALA A 89 -33.82 -0.16 -3.17
C ALA A 89 -34.80 -0.47 -4.32
N ALA A 90 -34.29 -0.92 -5.47
CA ALA A 90 -35.13 -1.27 -6.62
C ALA A 90 -36.10 -2.42 -6.31
N ILE A 91 -35.67 -3.45 -5.56
CA ILE A 91 -36.54 -4.55 -5.11
C ILE A 91 -37.63 -4.01 -4.18
N ARG A 92 -37.28 -3.12 -3.24
CA ARG A 92 -38.24 -2.52 -2.30
C ARG A 92 -39.30 -1.70 -3.03
N ASP A 93 -38.88 -0.90 -4.01
CA ASP A 93 -39.79 -0.09 -4.83
C ASP A 93 -40.70 -0.96 -5.69
N ALA A 94 -40.16 -2.01 -6.33
CA ALA A 94 -40.97 -2.96 -7.10
C ALA A 94 -42.02 -3.66 -6.21
N LEU A 95 -41.65 -4.07 -5.00
CA LEU A 95 -42.57 -4.66 -4.03
C LEU A 95 -43.66 -3.67 -3.58
N ALA A 96 -43.32 -2.39 -3.40
CA ALA A 96 -44.29 -1.35 -3.06
C ALA A 96 -45.30 -1.13 -4.18
N GLN A 97 -44.84 -1.06 -5.44
CA GLN A 97 -45.70 -0.93 -6.61
C GLN A 97 -46.66 -2.13 -6.77
N ILE A 98 -46.18 -3.36 -6.54
CA ILE A 98 -47.03 -4.56 -6.59
C ILE A 98 -48.12 -4.52 -5.52
N ARG A 99 -47.84 -3.99 -4.32
CA ARG A 99 -48.87 -3.85 -3.27
C ARG A 99 -49.90 -2.79 -3.65
N GLN A 100 -49.46 -1.64 -4.13
CA GLN A 100 -50.36 -0.55 -4.56
C GLN A 100 -51.27 -0.96 -5.72
N ALA A 101 -50.79 -1.82 -6.64
CA ALA A 101 -51.61 -2.32 -7.74
C ALA A 101 -52.64 -3.39 -7.34
N ARG A 102 -52.59 -3.88 -6.09
CA ARG A 102 -53.51 -4.88 -5.53
C ARG A 102 -54.62 -4.28 -4.67
N ASP A 103 -54.43 -3.05 -4.21
CA ASP A 103 -55.44 -2.25 -3.50
C ASP A 103 -56.29 -1.45 -4.52
#